data_AF-A0A5Q0NRY3-F1
#
_entry.id   AF-A0A5Q0NRY3-F1
#
_cell.length_a   1.000
_cell.length_b   1.000
_cell.length_c   1.000
_cell.angle_alpha   90.00
_cell.angle_beta   90.00
_cell.angle_gamma   90.00
#
_symmetry.space_group_name_H-M   'P 1'
#
loop_
_entity.id
_entity.type
_entity.pdbx_description
1 polymer ?
#
loop_
_entity_poly.entity_id
_entity_poly.type
_entity_poly.pdbx_seq_one_letter_code
_entity_poly.pdbx_strand_id
1 'polypeptide(L)'
;MVKPRQAVIHAHLSHAAISRDEAGIAHVEETRSIVSTDQVRDWCSGDAQVTVKPVIDLEAHHHTDAYAIPDRLAEQTRLAQPVCAFPWCERPARRCDTDHVVAHGTGGPTCSCNLAPLCRRHHRAKTHTAWTYDKTDAATYLWRSPHGLHLIKERGTTRLVTAHPPDQ
;
A
#
# COMPACT_ATOMS: atom_id res chain seq x y z
N MET A 1 1.59 -8.99 36.84
CA MET A 1 1.42 -9.93 35.70
C MET A 1 1.37 -9.09 34.42
N VAL A 2 2.41 -9.11 33.60
CA VAL A 2 2.45 -8.33 32.36
C VAL A 2 1.58 -9.04 31.32
N LYS A 3 0.57 -8.36 30.79
CA LYS A 3 -0.27 -8.91 29.72
C LYS A 3 0.65 -9.17 28.50
N PRO A 4 0.68 -10.37 27.92
CA PRO A 4 1.52 -10.64 26.76
C PRO A 4 1.19 -9.65 25.65
N ARG A 5 2.21 -9.09 25.01
CA ARG A 5 2.05 -8.16 23.91
C ARG A 5 1.55 -8.93 22.70
N GLN A 6 0.37 -8.56 22.19
CA GLN A 6 -0.12 -9.08 20.92
C GLN A 6 0.73 -8.49 19.79
N ALA A 7 1.37 -9.35 18.99
CA ALA A 7 2.01 -8.98 17.74
C ALA A 7 1.17 -9.55 16.59
N VAL A 8 0.90 -8.72 15.59
CA VAL A 8 0.26 -9.15 14.34
C VAL A 8 1.33 -9.07 13.26
N ILE A 9 1.54 -10.19 12.57
CA ILE A 9 2.52 -10.31 11.50
C ILE A 9 1.77 -10.70 10.23
N HIS A 10 1.98 -9.94 9.15
CA HIS A 10 1.45 -10.28 7.84
C HIS A 10 2.56 -10.95 7.03
N ALA A 11 2.43 -12.27 6.84
CA ALA A 11 3.33 -13.07 6.04
C ALA A 11 2.70 -13.40 4.68
N HIS A 12 3.41 -13.08 3.60
CA HIS A 12 2.97 -13.35 2.23
C HIS A 12 3.76 -14.54 1.69
N LEU A 13 3.05 -15.60 1.34
CA LEU A 13 3.63 -16.82 0.79
C LEU A 13 3.39 -16.89 -0.72
N SER A 14 4.41 -17.26 -1.48
CA SER A 14 4.23 -17.60 -2.89
C SER A 14 3.51 -18.95 -3.03
N HIS A 15 2.97 -19.25 -4.21
CA HIS A 15 2.38 -20.57 -4.46
C HIS A 15 3.38 -21.72 -4.26
N ALA A 16 4.63 -21.55 -4.71
CA ALA A 16 5.71 -22.50 -4.50
C ALA A 16 6.06 -22.69 -3.01
N ALA A 17 5.88 -21.66 -2.18
CA ALA A 17 6.09 -21.77 -0.73
C ALA A 17 5.00 -22.60 -0.01
N ILE A 18 3.91 -22.96 -0.70
CA ILE A 18 2.82 -23.78 -0.16
C ILE A 18 3.02 -25.26 -0.53
N SER A 19 3.69 -25.58 -1.64
CA SER A 19 4.02 -26.97 -1.95
C SER A 19 5.05 -27.48 -0.94
N ARG A 20 4.85 -28.70 -0.44
CA ARG A 20 5.74 -29.29 0.58
C ARG A 20 7.09 -29.75 0.02
N ASP A 21 7.30 -29.60 -1.28
CA ASP A 21 8.40 -30.20 -2.01
C ASP A 21 9.60 -29.25 -2.19
N GLU A 22 9.47 -27.96 -1.85
CA GLU A 22 10.56 -26.98 -1.94
C GLU A 22 10.64 -26.07 -0.70
N ALA A 23 11.86 -25.67 -0.35
CA ALA A 23 12.11 -24.66 0.68
C ALA A 23 11.58 -23.30 0.21
N GLY A 24 10.37 -22.94 0.67
CA GLY A 24 9.74 -21.67 0.34
C GLY A 24 10.19 -20.51 1.23
N ILE A 25 10.03 -19.29 0.72
CA ILE A 25 10.20 -18.04 1.47
C ILE A 25 8.86 -17.33 1.68
N ALA A 26 8.78 -16.55 2.76
CA ALA A 26 7.68 -15.65 3.04
C ALA A 26 8.21 -14.24 3.28
N HIS A 27 7.48 -13.23 2.78
CA HIS A 27 7.79 -11.83 3.07
C HIS A 27 6.98 -11.36 4.28
N VAL A 28 7.67 -10.79 5.27
CA VAL A 28 7.05 -10.22 6.47
C VAL A 28 6.90 -8.71 6.29
N GLU A 29 5.66 -8.22 6.29
CA GLU A 29 5.39 -6.82 5.98
C GLU A 29 5.91 -5.86 7.06
N GLU A 30 5.72 -6.17 8.34
CA GLU A 30 6.07 -5.30 9.47
C GLU A 30 7.57 -5.00 9.56
N THR A 31 8.40 -5.99 9.31
CA THR A 31 9.87 -5.91 9.39
C THR A 31 10.53 -5.77 8.03
N ARG A 32 9.78 -6.00 6.93
CA ARG A 32 10.29 -6.11 5.55
C ARG A 32 11.37 -7.17 5.39
N SER A 33 11.38 -8.17 6.27
CA SER A 33 12.32 -9.27 6.21
C SER A 33 11.75 -10.41 5.39
N ILE A 34 12.64 -11.20 4.79
CA ILE A 34 12.31 -12.48 4.20
C ILE A 34 12.60 -13.56 5.25
N VAL A 35 11.66 -14.48 5.45
CA VAL A 35 11.79 -15.62 6.37
C VAL A 35 11.53 -16.92 5.64
N SER A 36 12.00 -18.04 6.18
CA SER A 36 11.67 -19.35 5.65
C SER A 36 10.23 -19.74 5.97
N THR A 37 9.65 -20.61 5.14
CA THR A 37 8.38 -21.27 5.42
C THR A 37 8.39 -22.09 6.71
N ASP A 38 9.54 -22.66 7.09
CA ASP A 38 9.71 -23.34 8.37
C ASP A 38 9.61 -22.38 9.56
N GLN A 39 10.15 -21.17 9.45
CA GLN A 39 9.98 -20.15 10.48
C GLN A 39 8.50 -19.74 10.63
N VAL A 40 7.77 -19.63 9.53
CA VAL A 40 6.31 -19.38 9.56
C VAL A 40 5.58 -20.55 10.20
N ARG A 41 5.95 -21.79 9.88
CA ARG A 41 5.38 -23.00 10.49
C ARG A 41 5.62 -23.04 11.99
N ASP A 42 6.83 -22.70 12.42
CA ASP A 42 7.21 -22.60 13.83
C ASP A 42 6.31 -21.61 14.58
N TRP A 43 6.13 -20.40 14.03
CA TRP A 43 5.21 -19.39 14.59
C TRP A 43 3.77 -19.88 14.69
N CYS A 44 3.31 -20.70 13.74
CA CYS A 44 1.97 -21.26 13.71
C CYS A 44 1.80 -22.52 14.56
N SER A 45 2.88 -23.13 15.09
CA SER A 45 2.82 -24.45 15.76
C SER A 45 2.54 -24.38 17.26
N GLY A 46 2.71 -23.21 17.89
CA GLY A 46 2.42 -23.00 19.32
C GLY A 46 1.01 -22.47 19.60
N ASP A 47 0.83 -21.76 20.72
CA ASP A 47 -0.45 -21.13 21.14
C ASP A 47 -0.81 -19.86 20.34
N ALA A 48 -0.34 -19.75 19.10
CA ALA A 48 -0.56 -18.59 18.26
C ALA A 48 -1.99 -18.57 17.71
N GLN A 49 -2.65 -17.42 17.79
CA GLN A 49 -3.90 -17.19 17.06
C GLN A 49 -3.58 -16.94 15.59
N VAL A 50 -3.85 -17.92 14.73
CA VAL A 50 -3.62 -17.81 13.29
C VAL A 50 -4.91 -17.44 12.57
N THR A 51 -4.89 -16.38 11.77
CA THR A 51 -6.00 -16.01 10.87
C THR A 51 -5.52 -16.07 9.43
N VAL A 52 -6.06 -17.00 8.66
CA VAL A 52 -5.79 -17.09 7.22
C VAL A 52 -6.78 -16.20 6.48
N LYS A 53 -6.28 -15.25 5.69
CA LYS A 53 -7.09 -14.39 4.84
C LYS A 53 -7.02 -14.87 3.39
N PRO A 54 -8.13 -14.78 2.63
CA PRO A 54 -8.09 -15.08 1.20
C PRO A 54 -7.16 -14.10 0.49
N VAL A 55 -6.52 -14.57 -0.58
CA VAL A 55 -5.72 -13.71 -1.47
C VAL A 55 -6.64 -12.65 -2.07
N ILE A 56 -6.21 -11.39 -1.98
CA ILE A 56 -6.88 -10.27 -2.63
C ILE A 56 -6.27 -10.12 -4.02
N ASP A 57 -7.11 -10.22 -5.05
CA ASP A 57 -6.73 -9.81 -6.40
C ASP A 57 -6.50 -8.30 -6.41
N LEU A 58 -5.25 -7.89 -6.67
CA LEU A 58 -4.84 -6.49 -6.64
C LEU A 58 -5.29 -5.73 -7.89
N GLU A 59 -5.62 -6.44 -8.97
CA GLU A 59 -6.09 -5.86 -10.24
C GLU A 59 -7.62 -5.80 -10.32
N ALA A 60 -8.33 -6.51 -9.44
CA ALA A 60 -9.78 -6.48 -9.40
C ALA A 60 -10.31 -5.06 -9.12
N HIS A 61 -11.24 -4.59 -9.96
CA HIS A 61 -11.91 -3.32 -9.72
C HIS A 61 -13.06 -3.49 -8.72
N HIS A 62 -12.92 -2.89 -7.54
CA HIS A 62 -13.96 -2.83 -6.52
C HIS A 62 -14.44 -1.38 -6.33
N HIS A 63 -15.72 -1.21 -6.02
CA HIS A 63 -16.30 0.11 -5.78
C HIS A 63 -17.42 0.05 -4.74
N THR A 64 -17.75 1.21 -4.18
CA THR A 64 -18.94 1.46 -3.38
C THR A 64 -19.38 2.91 -3.58
N ASP A 65 -20.68 3.15 -3.42
CA ASP A 65 -21.27 4.50 -3.47
C ASP A 65 -21.07 5.26 -2.15
N ALA A 66 -20.62 4.57 -1.09
CA ALA A 66 -20.39 5.18 0.21
C ALA A 66 -19.07 5.98 0.23
N TYR A 67 -19.06 7.07 1.00
CA TYR A 67 -17.83 7.79 1.32
C TYR A 67 -16.85 6.93 2.12
N ALA A 68 -17.37 6.15 3.07
CA ALA A 68 -16.55 5.31 3.93
C ALA A 68 -15.88 4.20 3.12
N ILE A 69 -14.56 4.13 3.21
CA ILE A 69 -13.75 3.14 2.49
C ILE A 69 -13.87 1.79 3.21
N PRO A 70 -14.43 0.74 2.57
CA PRO A 70 -14.50 -0.59 3.16
C PRO A 70 -13.11 -1.20 3.41
N ASP A 71 -12.98 -2.03 4.43
CA ASP A 71 -11.71 -2.67 4.81
C ASP A 71 -11.04 -3.42 3.64
N ARG A 72 -11.84 -4.07 2.77
CA ARG A 72 -11.32 -4.77 1.59
C ARG A 72 -10.63 -3.81 0.61
N LEU A 73 -11.22 -2.64 0.35
CA LEU A 73 -10.66 -1.61 -0.53
C LEU A 73 -9.41 -0.96 0.09
N ALA A 74 -9.47 -0.69 1.39
CA ALA A 74 -8.32 -0.18 2.14
C ALA A 74 -7.15 -1.17 2.10
N GLU A 75 -7.40 -2.46 2.33
CA GLU A 75 -6.37 -3.49 2.30
C GLU A 75 -5.83 -3.72 0.89
N GLN A 76 -6.68 -3.81 -0.13
CA GLN A 76 -6.24 -3.90 -1.54
C GLN A 76 -5.30 -2.73 -1.89
N THR A 77 -5.65 -1.50 -1.49
CA THR A 77 -4.83 -0.31 -1.73
C THR A 77 -3.46 -0.39 -1.06
N ARG A 78 -3.39 -0.91 0.17
CA ARG A 78 -2.12 -1.09 0.91
C ARG A 78 -1.26 -2.19 0.30
N LEU A 79 -1.86 -3.29 -0.13
CA LEU A 79 -1.15 -4.41 -0.74
C LEU A 79 -0.60 -4.05 -2.13
N ALA A 80 -1.36 -3.29 -2.93
CA ALA A 80 -0.91 -2.81 -4.24
C ALA A 80 0.28 -1.86 -4.12
N GLN A 81 0.27 -0.99 -3.11
CA GLN A 81 1.31 0.00 -2.87
C GLN A 81 1.74 -0.04 -1.39
N PRO A 82 2.76 -0.84 -1.01
CA PRO A 82 3.09 -1.18 0.38
C PRO A 82 3.71 -0.04 1.20
N VAL A 83 4.00 1.09 0.55
CA VAL A 83 4.50 2.32 1.17
C VAL A 83 3.71 3.51 0.66
N CYS A 84 3.77 4.64 1.35
CA CYS A 84 3.18 5.90 0.93
C CYS A 84 3.41 6.17 -0.58
N ALA A 85 2.34 6.50 -1.31
CA ALA A 85 2.35 6.73 -2.75
C ALA A 85 3.05 8.03 -3.17
N PHE A 86 3.41 8.88 -2.21
CA PHE A 86 4.19 10.09 -2.47
C PHE A 86 5.64 9.75 -2.90
N PRO A 87 6.26 10.51 -3.82
CA PRO A 87 7.63 10.30 -4.29
C PRO A 87 8.64 10.17 -3.13
N TRP A 88 9.51 9.16 -3.22
CA TRP A 88 10.56 8.81 -2.23
C TRP A 88 10.10 8.54 -0.79
N CYS A 89 8.81 8.59 -0.50
CA CYS A 89 8.33 8.22 0.83
C CYS A 89 8.32 6.70 0.99
N GLU A 90 8.93 6.22 2.08
CA GLU A 90 8.96 4.81 2.45
C GLU A 90 8.09 4.48 3.66
N ARG A 91 7.25 5.40 4.13
CA ARG A 91 6.37 5.10 5.27
C ARG A 91 5.44 3.92 4.92
N PRO A 92 5.35 2.86 5.74
CA PRO A 92 4.48 1.71 5.45
C PRO A 92 3.03 2.12 5.21
N ALA A 93 2.37 1.51 4.23
CA ALA A 93 0.98 1.81 3.87
C ALA A 93 -0.01 1.52 5.01
N ARG A 94 0.29 0.54 5.88
CA ARG A 94 -0.47 0.29 7.13
C ARG A 94 -0.46 1.47 8.11
N ARG A 95 0.47 2.42 7.96
CA ARG A 95 0.54 3.68 8.73
C ARG A 95 0.13 4.91 7.90
N CYS A 96 -0.50 4.67 6.76
CA CYS A 96 -1.00 5.70 5.86
C CYS A 96 -2.52 5.75 5.92
N ASP A 97 -3.07 6.91 5.60
CA ASP A 97 -4.48 7.05 5.30
C ASP A 97 -4.74 6.42 3.93
N THR A 98 -5.91 5.82 3.75
CA THR A 98 -6.41 5.48 2.42
C THR A 98 -7.12 6.72 1.88
N ASP A 99 -6.47 7.41 0.94
CA ASP A 99 -6.90 8.71 0.44
C ASP A 99 -7.52 8.61 -0.95
N HIS A 100 -8.57 9.40 -1.20
CA HIS A 100 -9.19 9.51 -2.52
C HIS A 100 -8.32 10.36 -3.44
N VAL A 101 -7.88 9.84 -4.58
CA VAL A 101 -7.04 10.55 -5.58
C VAL A 101 -7.76 11.82 -6.04
N VAL A 102 -8.95 11.67 -6.60
CA VAL A 102 -9.96 12.72 -6.77
C VAL A 102 -10.84 12.71 -5.52
N ALA A 103 -10.94 13.84 -4.82
CA ALA A 103 -11.68 13.92 -3.57
C ALA A 103 -13.16 13.52 -3.75
N HIS A 104 -13.68 12.75 -2.80
CA HIS A 104 -15.09 12.32 -2.84
C HIS A 104 -16.07 13.50 -2.85
N GLY A 105 -15.79 14.56 -2.10
CA GLY A 105 -16.62 15.77 -2.06
C GLY A 105 -16.67 16.55 -3.39
N THR A 106 -15.79 16.24 -4.33
CA THR A 106 -15.76 16.82 -5.68
C THR A 106 -16.16 15.81 -6.76
N GLY A 107 -16.84 14.72 -6.37
CA GLY A 107 -17.34 13.70 -7.30
C GLY A 107 -16.41 12.50 -7.53
N GLY A 108 -15.31 12.38 -6.76
CA GLY A 108 -14.44 11.20 -6.84
C GLY A 108 -15.10 9.94 -6.27
N PRO A 109 -15.17 8.82 -7.00
CA PRO A 109 -15.80 7.59 -6.50
C PRO A 109 -14.95 6.92 -5.42
N THR A 110 -15.57 6.14 -4.54
CA THR A 110 -14.84 5.21 -3.66
C THR A 110 -14.61 3.89 -4.42
N CYS A 111 -13.54 3.84 -5.22
CA CYS A 111 -13.13 2.66 -6.00
C CYS A 111 -11.65 2.34 -5.86
N SER A 112 -11.24 1.11 -6.20
CA SER A 112 -9.84 0.70 -6.33
C SER A 112 -9.04 1.66 -7.23
N CYS A 113 -9.69 2.23 -8.25
CA CYS A 113 -9.13 3.17 -9.21
C CYS A 113 -8.83 4.57 -8.65
N ASN A 114 -9.45 4.95 -7.54
CA ASN A 114 -9.41 6.31 -7.00
C ASN A 114 -8.90 6.34 -5.55
N LEU A 115 -8.28 5.26 -5.07
CA LEU A 115 -7.69 5.20 -3.73
C LEU A 115 -6.17 5.06 -3.79
N ALA A 116 -5.46 5.74 -2.89
CA ALA A 116 -4.01 5.69 -2.74
C ALA A 116 -3.61 5.72 -1.25
N PRO A 117 -2.57 5.01 -0.82
CA PRO A 117 -2.08 5.13 0.54
C PRO A 117 -1.19 6.38 0.67
N LEU A 118 -1.62 7.39 1.43
CA LEU A 118 -0.81 8.58 1.73
C LEU A 118 -0.63 8.74 3.23
N CYS A 119 0.62 8.94 3.66
CA CYS A 119 0.84 9.26 5.06
C CYS A 119 0.28 10.64 5.39
N ARG A 120 -0.11 10.87 6.66
CA ARG A 120 -0.77 12.12 7.04
C ARG A 120 -0.03 13.40 6.61
N ARG A 121 1.31 13.38 6.57
CA ARG A 121 2.12 14.49 6.07
C ARG A 121 1.88 14.76 4.59
N HIS A 122 1.94 13.73 3.75
CA HIS A 122 1.82 13.87 2.30
C HIS A 122 0.38 13.99 1.82
N HIS A 123 -0.57 13.41 2.56
CA HIS A 123 -1.99 13.71 2.38
C HIS A 123 -2.22 15.22 2.54
N ARG A 124 -1.76 15.82 3.66
CA ARG A 124 -1.85 17.28 3.85
C ARG A 124 -1.13 18.08 2.76
N ALA A 125 0.03 17.62 2.29
CA ALA A 125 0.74 18.27 1.20
C ALA A 125 -0.12 18.31 -0.08
N LYS A 126 -0.71 17.18 -0.48
CA LYS A 126 -1.66 17.13 -1.60
C LYS A 126 -2.87 18.05 -1.37
N THR A 127 -3.48 18.02 -0.19
CA THR A 127 -4.71 18.77 0.10
C THR A 127 -4.52 20.28 0.14
N HIS A 128 -3.38 20.75 0.67
CA HIS A 128 -3.19 22.15 1.03
C HIS A 128 -2.14 22.88 0.18
N THR A 129 -1.59 22.24 -0.84
CA THR A 129 -0.58 22.85 -1.72
C THR A 129 -0.85 22.46 -3.18
N ALA A 130 0.01 22.90 -4.10
CA ALA A 130 -0.15 22.64 -5.54
C ALA A 130 0.35 21.24 -6.01
N TRP A 131 0.64 20.32 -5.09
CA TRP A 131 0.96 18.94 -5.47
C TRP A 131 -0.27 18.24 -6.06
N THR A 132 -0.15 17.70 -7.26
CA THR A 132 -1.20 16.91 -7.91
C THR A 132 -0.64 15.60 -8.44
N TYR A 133 -1.51 14.63 -8.70
CA TYR A 133 -1.11 13.38 -9.34
C TYR A 133 -2.29 12.67 -9.99
N ASP A 134 -1.98 11.84 -10.97
CA ASP A 134 -2.91 10.84 -11.52
C ASP A 134 -2.48 9.45 -11.06
N LYS A 135 -3.45 8.59 -10.81
CA LYS A 135 -3.24 7.15 -10.62
C LYS A 135 -3.49 6.46 -11.96
N THR A 136 -2.46 5.85 -12.54
CA THR A 136 -2.53 5.27 -13.90
C THR A 136 -2.88 3.78 -13.91
N ASP A 137 -2.59 3.09 -12.82
CA ASP A 137 -2.96 1.69 -12.57
C ASP A 137 -3.05 1.43 -11.05
N ALA A 138 -3.13 0.17 -10.62
CA ALA A 138 -3.25 -0.18 -9.20
C ALA A 138 -2.16 0.41 -8.28
N ALA A 139 -0.93 0.62 -8.78
CA ALA A 139 0.24 0.99 -7.98
C ALA A 139 1.18 2.04 -8.63
N THR A 140 0.77 2.66 -9.73
CA THR A 140 1.53 3.70 -10.43
C THR A 140 0.87 5.07 -10.30
N TYR A 141 1.68 6.05 -9.91
CA TYR A 141 1.25 7.42 -9.61
C TYR A 141 2.15 8.42 -10.34
N LEU A 142 1.56 9.21 -11.23
CA LEU A 142 2.22 10.31 -11.92
C LEU A 142 2.04 11.60 -11.13
N TRP A 143 3.05 11.96 -10.35
CA TRP A 143 3.07 13.18 -9.53
C TRP A 143 3.59 14.38 -10.30
N ARG A 144 3.00 15.54 -10.00
CA ARG A 144 3.42 16.86 -10.46
C ARG A 144 3.71 17.73 -9.24
N SER A 145 4.93 18.25 -9.16
CA SER A 145 5.34 19.13 -8.07
C SER A 145 4.95 20.58 -8.34
N PRO A 146 4.82 21.42 -7.30
CA PRO A 146 4.67 22.86 -7.44
C PRO A 146 5.81 23.56 -8.21
N HIS A 147 6.94 22.88 -8.42
CA HIS A 147 8.13 23.44 -9.05
C HIS A 147 8.43 22.80 -10.42
N GLY A 148 7.42 22.24 -11.09
CA GLY A 148 7.56 21.73 -12.46
C GLY A 148 8.24 20.36 -12.59
N LEU A 149 8.41 19.62 -11.47
CA LEU A 149 8.94 18.25 -11.54
C LEU A 149 7.80 17.26 -11.80
N HIS A 150 8.00 16.39 -12.78
CA HIS A 150 7.13 15.25 -13.05
C HIS A 150 7.81 13.98 -12.56
N LEU A 151 7.17 13.26 -11.65
CA LEU A 151 7.72 12.07 -11.01
C LEU A 151 6.76 10.90 -11.14
N ILE A 152 7.30 9.69 -11.24
CA ILE A 152 6.50 8.47 -11.18
C ILE A 152 6.89 7.70 -9.93
N LYS A 153 5.88 7.39 -9.09
CA LYS A 153 5.97 6.42 -8.01
C LYS A 153 5.34 5.13 -8.50
N GLU A 154 6.10 4.03 -8.48
CA GLU A 154 5.62 2.72 -8.90
C GLU A 154 6.15 1.67 -7.94
N ARG A 155 5.25 0.93 -7.29
CA ARG A 155 5.57 -0.21 -6.41
C ARG A 155 6.69 0.11 -5.41
N GLY A 156 6.65 1.31 -4.84
CA GLY A 156 7.63 1.81 -3.87
C GLY A 156 8.86 2.53 -4.46
N THR A 157 9.16 2.36 -5.75
CA THR A 157 10.27 3.04 -6.42
C THR A 157 9.83 4.41 -6.95
N THR A 158 10.77 5.35 -7.07
CA THR A 158 10.49 6.70 -7.58
C THR A 158 11.47 7.05 -8.67
N ARG A 159 10.95 7.51 -9.81
CA ARG A 159 11.75 8.03 -10.93
C ARG A 159 11.34 9.45 -11.27
N LEU A 160 12.32 10.29 -11.59
CA LEU A 160 12.07 11.60 -12.20
C LEU A 160 11.84 11.39 -13.70
N VAL A 161 10.76 11.95 -14.23
CA VAL A 161 10.40 11.87 -15.65
C VAL A 161 10.95 13.07 -16.40
N THR A 162 10.68 14.26 -15.88
CA THR A 162 11.10 15.53 -16.46
C THR A 162 11.17 16.59 -15.36
N ALA A 163 12.10 17.51 -15.49
CA ALA A 163 12.13 18.74 -14.71
C ALA A 163 11.90 19.90 -15.68
N HIS A 164 10.71 20.50 -15.64
CA HIS A 164 10.54 21.82 -16.25
C HIS A 164 10.98 22.86 -15.21
N PRO A 165 11.79 23.87 -15.56
CA PRO A 165 12.06 24.97 -14.65
C PRO A 165 10.75 25.66 -14.29
N PRO A 166 10.57 26.13 -13.04
CA PRO A 166 9.53 27.11 -12.78
C PRO A 166 9.86 28.34 -13.65
N ASP A 167 8.87 28.84 -14.41
CA ASP A 167 8.91 30.05 -15.26
C ASP A 167 9.24 29.86 -16.75
N GLN A 168 8.52 28.96 -17.44
CA GLN A 168 8.16 29.13 -18.87
C GLN A 168 6.66 29.35 -19.01
#